data_AF-A0A644Y6U0-F1
#
_entry.id   AF-A0A644Y6U0-F1
#
_cell.length_a   1.000
_cell.length_b   1.000
_cell.length_c   1.000
_cell.angle_alpha   90.00
_cell.angle_beta   90.00
_cell.angle_gamma   90.00
#
_symmetry.space_group_name_H-M   'P 1'
#
loop_
_entity.id
_entity.type
_entity.pdbx_description
1 polymer ?
#
loop_
_entity_poly.entity_id
_entity_poly.type
_entity_poly.pdbx_seq_one_letter_code
_entity_poly.pdbx_strand_id
1 'polypeptide(L)'
;MRAGLPVETSVMIGVLAAVILMWKRIEGGIWAWVKVFNKGAADSGVAILNTAIVVGFGGVVKNTQGFADLVANLKNLNMSPLFFVMITVAICAGACGSASGGMGVAFGALKDTYVALGASMPYVHRISAIAAGTLDTLPHQGAQITLLGICKLSHKEAYYDIAITQIAIPFIACFAFIGLAAMGL
;
A
#
# COMPACT_ATOMS: atom_id res chain seq x y z
N MET A 1 -1.19 4.97 21.62
CA MET A 1 -0.25 4.33 20.68
C MET A 1 1.09 4.22 21.37
N ARG A 2 1.59 3.01 21.66
CA ARG A 2 2.97 2.85 22.14
C ARG A 2 3.88 3.31 21.00
N ALA A 3 4.76 4.27 21.27
CA ALA A 3 5.74 4.73 20.30
C ALA A 3 6.67 3.56 19.97
N GLY A 4 6.39 2.88 18.86
CA GLY A 4 7.32 1.90 18.28
C GLY A 4 8.59 2.61 17.82
N LEU A 5 9.65 1.85 17.60
CA LEU A 5 10.85 2.37 16.94
C LEU A 5 10.47 2.93 15.55
N PRO A 6 11.14 3.99 15.08
CA PRO A 6 11.01 4.44 13.70
C PRO A 6 11.23 3.28 12.72
N VAL A 7 10.59 3.33 11.56
CA VAL A 7 10.63 2.24 10.57
C VAL A 7 12.06 2.00 10.11
N GLU A 8 12.83 3.06 9.92
CA GLU A 8 14.23 3.02 9.49
C GLU A 8 15.09 2.29 10.53
N THR A 9 14.87 2.59 11.81
CA THR A 9 15.57 1.93 12.92
C THR A 9 15.18 0.46 13.03
N SER A 10 13.89 0.16 12.86
CA SER A 10 13.37 -1.22 12.92
C SER A 10 13.94 -2.09 11.80
N VAL A 11 13.96 -1.57 10.56
CA VAL A 11 14.54 -2.26 9.41
C VAL A 11 16.05 -2.45 9.61
N MET A 12 16.77 -1.43 10.10
CA MET A 12 18.20 -1.53 10.38
C MET A 12 18.51 -2.65 11.40
N ILE A 13 17.76 -2.71 12.49
CA ILE A 13 17.91 -3.77 13.50
C ILE A 13 17.64 -5.14 12.87
N GLY A 14 16.60 -5.26 12.02
CA GLY A 14 16.30 -6.49 11.29
C GLY A 14 17.44 -6.94 10.37
N VAL A 15 18.06 -6.00 9.64
CA VAL A 15 19.22 -6.28 8.79
C VAL A 15 20.41 -6.76 9.62
N LEU A 16 20.72 -6.08 10.73
CA LEU A 16 21.81 -6.48 11.63
C LEU A 16 21.56 -7.87 12.23
N ALA A 17 20.33 -8.13 12.68
CA ALA A 17 19.95 -9.44 13.20
C ALA A 17 20.08 -10.54 12.13
N ALA A 18 19.65 -10.27 10.89
CA ALA A 18 19.81 -11.21 9.77
C ALA A 18 21.29 -11.52 9.50
N VAL A 19 22.17 -10.51 9.54
CA VAL A 19 23.62 -10.67 9.36
C VAL A 19 24.22 -11.55 10.46
N ILE A 20 23.86 -11.30 11.73
CA ILE A 20 24.34 -12.08 12.87
C ILE A 20 23.87 -13.53 12.78
N LEU A 21 22.56 -13.74 12.56
CA LEU A 21 21.95 -15.07 12.53
C LEU A 21 22.41 -15.90 11.32
N MET A 22 22.64 -15.27 10.17
CA MET A 22 23.05 -15.95 8.94
C MET A 22 24.56 -15.91 8.70
N TRP A 23 25.38 -15.39 9.62
CA TRP A 23 26.82 -15.18 9.44
C TRP A 23 27.55 -16.43 8.92
N LYS A 24 27.21 -17.60 9.47
CA LYS A 24 27.81 -18.90 9.11
C LYS A 24 27.23 -19.53 7.85
N ARG A 25 26.12 -19.02 7.33
CA ARG A 25 25.41 -19.59 6.16
C ARG A 25 25.96 -19.05 4.84
N ILE A 26 26.64 -17.91 4.87
CA ILE A 26 27.30 -17.32 3.70
C ILE A 26 28.78 -17.70 3.76
N GLU A 27 29.15 -18.67 2.94
CA GLU A 27 30.53 -19.13 2.80
C GLU A 27 31.36 -18.10 2.00
N GLY A 28 32.63 -17.89 2.41
CA GLY A 28 33.52 -16.89 1.79
C GLY A 28 33.82 -15.66 2.64
N GLY A 29 33.41 -15.66 3.92
CA GLY A 29 33.82 -14.66 4.91
C GLY A 29 33.34 -13.24 4.57
N ILE A 30 34.12 -12.23 4.95
CA ILE A 30 33.72 -10.83 4.84
C ILE A 30 33.46 -10.40 3.38
N TRP A 31 34.21 -10.94 2.42
CA TRP A 31 34.09 -10.60 1.01
C TRP A 31 32.78 -11.10 0.40
N ALA A 32 32.28 -12.25 0.84
CA ALA A 32 30.97 -12.74 0.43
C ALA A 32 29.85 -11.84 0.96
N TRP A 33 29.96 -11.40 2.22
CA TRP A 33 29.03 -10.43 2.81
C TRP A 33 29.05 -9.07 2.10
N VAL A 34 30.22 -8.55 1.75
CA VAL A 34 30.35 -7.30 0.95
C VAL A 34 29.61 -7.44 -0.39
N LYS A 35 29.71 -8.59 -1.07
CA LYS A 35 28.96 -8.84 -2.31
C LYS A 35 27.45 -8.82 -2.08
N VAL A 36 26.96 -9.40 -0.98
CA VAL A 36 25.54 -9.40 -0.62
C VAL A 36 25.04 -7.98 -0.36
N PHE A 37 25.79 -7.17 0.40
CA PHE A 37 25.43 -5.77 0.63
C PHE A 37 25.45 -4.94 -0.65
N ASN A 38 26.47 -5.11 -1.50
CA ASN A 38 26.55 -4.42 -2.78
C ASN A 38 25.37 -4.78 -3.69
N LYS A 39 24.98 -6.06 -3.71
CA LYS A 39 23.79 -6.50 -4.44
C LYS A 39 22.52 -5.88 -3.86
N GLY A 40 22.34 -5.92 -2.54
CA GLY A 40 21.20 -5.28 -1.87
C GLY A 40 21.11 -3.78 -2.15
N ALA A 41 22.24 -3.07 -2.16
CA ALA A 41 22.30 -1.65 -2.52
C ALA A 41 21.88 -1.42 -3.99
N ALA A 42 22.36 -2.23 -4.93
CA ALA A 42 21.97 -2.15 -6.33
C ALA A 42 20.47 -2.44 -6.53
N ASP A 43 19.96 -3.53 -5.93
CA ASP A 43 18.55 -3.93 -6.00
C ASP A 43 17.62 -2.87 -5.37
N SER A 44 18.08 -2.19 -4.30
CA SER A 44 17.33 -1.11 -3.65
C SER A 44 17.10 0.10 -4.56
N GLY A 45 18.05 0.40 -5.47
CA GLY A 45 17.93 1.51 -6.40
C GLY A 45 16.74 1.34 -7.35
N VAL A 46 16.54 0.13 -7.87
CA VAL A 46 15.39 -0.19 -8.73
C VAL A 46 14.08 -0.08 -7.96
N ALA A 47 14.03 -0.61 -6.72
CA ALA A 47 12.84 -0.54 -5.88
C ALA A 47 12.45 0.92 -5.52
N ILE A 48 13.42 1.76 -5.18
CA ILE A 48 13.21 3.18 -4.90
C ILE A 48 12.71 3.90 -6.15
N LEU A 49 13.32 3.66 -7.31
CA LEU A 49 12.93 4.30 -8.56
C LEU A 49 11.49 3.91 -8.97
N ASN A 50 11.12 2.63 -8.84
CA ASN A 50 9.75 2.18 -9.11
C ASN A 50 8.73 2.90 -8.21
N THR A 51 9.06 3.05 -6.92
CA THR A 51 8.21 3.78 -5.97
C THR A 51 8.09 5.26 -6.36
N ALA A 52 9.22 5.90 -6.70
CA ALA A 52 9.25 7.31 -7.10
C ALA A 52 8.43 7.58 -8.37
N ILE A 53 8.55 6.70 -9.38
CA ILE A 53 7.79 6.78 -10.64
C ILE A 53 6.29 6.71 -10.36
N VAL A 54 5.86 5.76 -9.53
CA VAL A 54 4.44 5.56 -9.21
C VAL A 54 3.88 6.74 -8.40
N VAL A 55 4.63 7.25 -7.41
CA VAL A 55 4.21 8.45 -6.67
C VAL A 55 4.13 9.67 -7.61
N GLY A 56 5.10 9.81 -8.52
CA GLY A 56 5.08 10.84 -9.56
C GLY A 56 3.87 10.71 -10.48
N PHE A 57 3.56 9.49 -10.92
CA PHE A 57 2.37 9.17 -11.72
C PHE A 57 1.09 9.58 -10.99
N GLY A 58 0.90 9.18 -9.73
CA GLY A 58 -0.25 9.62 -8.93
C GLY A 58 -0.34 11.15 -8.79
N GLY A 59 0.82 11.81 -8.69
CA GLY A 59 0.94 13.26 -8.68
C GLY A 59 0.51 13.95 -9.98
N VAL A 60 0.64 13.29 -11.14
CA VAL A 60 0.15 13.79 -12.43
C VAL A 60 -1.31 13.44 -12.64
N VAL A 61 -1.69 12.18 -12.39
CA VAL A 61 -3.07 11.66 -12.58
C VAL A 61 -4.09 12.49 -11.82
N LYS A 62 -3.80 12.92 -10.60
CA LYS A 62 -4.70 13.75 -9.79
C LYS A 62 -5.08 15.09 -10.45
N ASN A 63 -4.29 15.58 -11.42
CA ASN A 63 -4.55 16.82 -12.16
C ASN A 63 -5.27 16.59 -13.49
N THR A 64 -5.60 15.35 -13.82
CA THR A 64 -6.30 15.01 -15.07
C THR A 64 -7.82 15.14 -14.92
N GLN A 65 -8.51 15.48 -16.01
CA GLN A 65 -9.97 15.55 -16.03
C GLN A 65 -10.61 14.19 -15.67
N GLY A 66 -10.07 13.09 -16.21
CA GLY A 66 -10.60 11.75 -15.91
C GLY A 66 -10.56 11.40 -14.42
N PHE A 67 -9.55 11.88 -13.69
CA PHE A 67 -9.51 11.70 -12.23
C PHE A 67 -10.53 12.59 -11.50
N ALA A 68 -10.74 13.82 -11.96
CA ALA A 68 -11.80 14.68 -11.44
C ALA A 68 -13.18 14.07 -11.65
N ASP A 69 -13.43 13.51 -12.84
CA ASP A 69 -14.68 12.82 -13.17
C ASP A 69 -14.88 11.56 -12.32
N LEU A 70 -13.81 10.79 -12.08
CA LEU A 70 -13.83 9.64 -11.18
C LEU A 70 -14.28 10.07 -9.77
N VAL A 71 -13.64 11.09 -9.19
CA VAL A 71 -14.00 11.60 -7.86
C VAL A 71 -15.43 12.14 -7.82
N ALA A 72 -15.87 12.84 -8.86
CA ALA A 72 -17.24 13.35 -8.95
C ALA A 72 -18.26 12.21 -8.95
N ASN A 73 -18.00 11.14 -9.69
CA ASN A 73 -18.85 9.95 -9.70
C ASN A 73 -18.86 9.24 -8.34
N LEU A 74 -17.72 9.17 -7.66
CA LEU A 74 -17.62 8.60 -6.33
C LEU A 74 -18.49 9.36 -5.31
N LYS A 75 -18.57 10.69 -5.40
CA LYS A 75 -19.41 11.52 -4.51
C LYS A 75 -20.91 11.20 -4.62
N ASN A 76 -21.35 10.68 -5.75
CA ASN A 76 -22.75 10.33 -6.00
C ASN A 76 -23.15 8.96 -5.43
N LEU A 77 -22.20 8.18 -4.89
CA LEU A 77 -22.49 6.89 -4.30
C LEU A 77 -23.24 7.05 -2.98
N ASN A 78 -24.46 6.52 -2.91
CA ASN A 78 -25.25 6.50 -1.69
C ASN A 78 -25.03 5.18 -0.94
N MET A 79 -24.26 5.23 0.15
CA MET A 79 -23.97 4.10 1.03
C MET A 79 -23.61 4.55 2.44
N SER A 80 -23.48 3.61 3.38
CA SER A 80 -23.11 3.97 4.76
C SER A 80 -21.74 4.68 4.81
N PRO A 81 -21.50 5.58 5.78
CA PRO A 81 -20.31 6.42 5.80
C PRO A 81 -18.99 5.64 5.83
N LEU A 82 -18.93 4.53 6.59
CA LEU A 82 -17.71 3.71 6.69
C LEU A 82 -17.43 2.92 5.41
N PHE A 83 -18.48 2.39 4.77
CA PHE A 83 -18.36 1.76 3.45
C PHE A 83 -17.96 2.77 2.37
N PHE A 84 -18.48 3.99 2.44
CA PHE A 84 -18.10 5.06 1.53
C PHE A 84 -16.60 5.36 1.62
N VAL A 85 -16.04 5.48 2.84
CA VAL A 85 -14.59 5.65 3.04
C VAL A 85 -13.80 4.49 2.45
N MET A 86 -14.20 3.25 2.72
CA MET A 86 -13.52 2.06 2.21
C MET A 86 -13.45 2.06 0.68
N ILE A 87 -14.59 2.22 0.01
CA ILE A 87 -14.68 2.13 -1.44
C ILE A 87 -13.93 3.28 -2.12
N THR A 88 -14.14 4.50 -1.64
CA THR A 88 -13.51 5.68 -2.26
C THR A 88 -12.00 5.68 -2.10
N VAL A 89 -11.47 5.29 -0.94
CA VAL A 89 -10.03 5.18 -0.72
C VAL A 89 -9.42 4.05 -1.55
N ALA A 90 -10.06 2.88 -1.60
CA ALA A 90 -9.60 1.77 -2.43
C ALA A 90 -9.52 2.19 -3.91
N ILE A 91 -10.58 2.81 -4.45
CA ILE A 91 -10.61 3.23 -5.85
C ILE A 91 -9.54 4.28 -6.15
N CYS A 92 -9.36 5.28 -5.27
CA CYS A 92 -8.28 6.26 -5.42
C CYS A 92 -6.89 5.60 -5.34
N ALA A 93 -6.67 4.63 -4.45
CA ALA A 93 -5.42 3.89 -4.36
C ALA A 93 -5.13 3.06 -5.62
N GLY A 94 -6.15 2.41 -6.19
CA GLY A 94 -6.00 1.69 -7.45
C GLY A 94 -5.73 2.62 -8.63
N ALA A 95 -6.42 3.74 -8.72
CA ALA A 95 -6.18 4.74 -9.77
C ALA A 95 -4.76 5.34 -9.68
N CYS A 96 -4.26 5.57 -8.47
CA CYS A 96 -2.89 6.04 -8.25
C CYS A 96 -1.83 4.93 -8.35
N GLY A 97 -2.21 3.65 -8.21
CA GLY A 97 -1.28 2.53 -8.08
C GLY A 97 -0.42 2.61 -6.81
N SER A 98 -0.90 3.25 -5.74
CA SER A 98 -0.14 3.42 -4.49
C SER A 98 -1.09 3.64 -3.31
N ALA A 99 -0.94 2.86 -2.23
CA ALA A 99 -1.76 3.01 -1.02
C ALA A 99 -1.65 4.42 -0.42
N SER A 100 -0.43 4.86 -0.09
CA SER A 100 -0.23 6.16 0.58
C SER A 100 -0.60 7.34 -0.32
N GLY A 101 -0.26 7.25 -1.61
CA GLY A 101 -0.65 8.26 -2.60
C GLY A 101 -2.17 8.36 -2.75
N GLY A 102 -2.85 7.22 -2.94
CA GLY A 102 -4.29 7.16 -3.09
C GLY A 102 -5.06 7.62 -1.87
N MET A 103 -4.61 7.27 -0.67
CA MET A 103 -5.20 7.77 0.58
C MET A 103 -5.07 9.30 0.68
N GLY A 104 -3.90 9.84 0.36
CA GLY A 104 -3.69 11.29 0.34
C GLY A 104 -4.61 12.01 -0.64
N VAL A 105 -4.82 11.43 -1.83
CA VAL A 105 -5.73 11.97 -2.83
C VAL A 105 -7.20 11.87 -2.38
N ALA A 106 -7.62 10.72 -1.85
CA ALA A 106 -8.97 10.54 -1.33
C ALA A 106 -9.27 11.53 -0.21
N PHE A 107 -8.35 11.71 0.75
CA PHE A 107 -8.52 12.67 1.83
C PHE A 107 -8.50 14.12 1.35
N GLY A 108 -7.67 14.45 0.36
CA GLY A 108 -7.68 15.78 -0.24
C GLY A 108 -9.01 16.12 -0.92
N ALA A 109 -9.69 15.14 -1.51
CA ALA A 109 -10.86 15.38 -2.35
C ALA A 109 -12.22 15.07 -1.69
N LEU A 110 -12.25 14.19 -0.68
CA LEU A 110 -13.47 13.60 -0.12
C LEU A 110 -13.58 13.72 1.40
N LYS A 111 -12.57 14.25 2.11
CA LYS A 111 -12.62 14.40 3.58
C LYS A 111 -13.87 15.14 4.05
N ASP A 112 -14.22 16.24 3.42
CA ASP A 112 -15.39 17.03 3.80
C ASP A 112 -16.69 16.25 3.58
N THR A 113 -16.74 15.43 2.52
CA THR A 113 -17.85 14.48 2.28
C THR A 113 -17.93 13.42 3.37
N TYR A 114 -16.80 12.86 3.83
CA TYR A 114 -16.77 11.90 4.93
C TYR A 114 -17.33 12.50 6.23
N VAL A 115 -16.94 13.74 6.54
CA VAL A 115 -17.42 14.46 7.71
C VAL A 115 -18.92 14.76 7.59
N ALA A 116 -19.37 15.23 6.42
CA ALA A 116 -20.78 15.53 6.17
C ALA A 116 -21.70 14.29 6.27
N LEU A 117 -21.19 13.12 5.87
CA LEU A 117 -21.89 11.84 6.04
C LEU A 117 -21.87 11.32 7.49
N GLY A 118 -21.15 11.98 8.41
CA GLY A 118 -21.05 11.55 9.81
C GLY A 118 -20.09 10.38 10.03
N ALA A 119 -19.10 10.18 9.17
CA ALA A 119 -18.11 9.13 9.36
C ALA A 119 -17.29 9.37 10.64
N SER A 120 -17.19 8.34 11.48
CA SER A 120 -16.40 8.39 12.71
C SER A 120 -14.90 8.50 12.39
N MET A 121 -14.33 9.68 12.59
CA MET A 121 -12.93 9.98 12.27
C MET A 121 -11.89 9.01 12.88
N PRO A 122 -12.06 8.46 14.10
CA PRO A 122 -11.20 7.40 14.61
C PRO A 122 -11.13 6.15 13.72
N TYR A 123 -12.24 5.81 13.05
CA TYR A 123 -12.31 4.66 12.14
C TYR A 123 -11.93 5.02 10.72
N VAL A 124 -12.14 6.27 10.28
CA VAL A 124 -11.78 6.73 8.92
C VAL A 124 -10.34 6.35 8.61
N HIS A 125 -9.36 6.78 9.41
CA HIS A 125 -7.94 6.49 9.10
C HIS A 125 -7.63 4.98 9.11
N ARG A 126 -8.23 4.21 10.02
CA ARG A 126 -7.99 2.76 10.12
C ARG A 126 -8.55 2.01 8.91
N ILE A 127 -9.79 2.32 8.53
CA ILE A 127 -10.45 1.77 7.34
C ILE A 127 -9.68 2.19 6.09
N SER A 128 -9.31 3.46 5.98
CA SER A 128 -8.52 3.96 4.87
C SER A 128 -7.17 3.25 4.77
N ALA A 129 -6.48 2.97 5.87
CA ALA A 129 -5.21 2.25 5.86
C ALA A 129 -5.36 0.82 5.32
N ILE A 130 -6.42 0.12 5.70
CA ILE A 130 -6.70 -1.23 5.18
C ILE A 130 -7.13 -1.16 3.71
N ALA A 131 -8.08 -0.28 3.39
CA ALA A 131 -8.65 -0.13 2.06
C ALA A 131 -7.65 0.39 1.03
N ALA A 132 -6.71 1.26 1.42
CA ALA A 132 -5.68 1.75 0.53
C ALA A 132 -4.77 0.60 0.05
N GLY A 133 -4.56 -0.42 0.88
CA GLY A 133 -3.76 -1.60 0.52
C GLY A 133 -4.51 -2.66 -0.29
N THR A 134 -5.77 -2.43 -0.69
CA THR A 134 -6.51 -3.38 -1.54
C THR A 134 -6.21 -3.13 -3.01
N LEU A 135 -6.90 -2.19 -3.63
CA LEU A 135 -6.79 -1.94 -5.08
C LEU A 135 -5.46 -1.28 -5.47
N ASP A 136 -4.61 -0.85 -4.54
CA ASP A 136 -3.23 -0.47 -4.93
C ASP A 136 -2.50 -1.64 -5.58
N THR A 137 -2.81 -2.89 -5.23
CA THR A 137 -2.08 -4.06 -5.75
C THR A 137 -2.54 -4.50 -7.14
N LEU A 138 -3.11 -3.60 -7.93
CA LEU A 138 -3.38 -3.82 -9.35
C LEU A 138 -2.08 -3.95 -10.16
N PRO A 139 -2.12 -4.51 -11.39
CA PRO A 139 -0.91 -4.94 -12.11
C PRO A 139 0.11 -3.85 -12.40
N HIS A 140 -0.33 -2.59 -12.47
CA HIS A 140 0.51 -1.41 -12.74
C HIS A 140 1.27 -0.89 -11.52
N GLN A 141 1.08 -1.52 -10.35
CA GLN A 141 1.70 -1.05 -9.13
C GLN A 141 3.18 -1.42 -9.00
N GLY A 142 3.99 -0.45 -8.59
CA GLY A 142 5.45 -0.56 -8.57
C GLY A 142 6.00 -1.65 -7.64
N ALA A 143 5.39 -1.88 -6.47
CA ALA A 143 5.84 -2.94 -5.58
C ALA A 143 5.54 -4.34 -6.15
N GLN A 144 4.40 -4.55 -6.82
CA GLN A 144 4.08 -5.80 -7.51
C GLN A 144 5.06 -6.06 -8.65
N ILE A 145 5.34 -5.06 -9.48
CA ILE A 145 6.31 -5.17 -10.57
C ILE A 145 7.70 -5.52 -10.00
N THR A 146 8.09 -4.91 -8.88
CA THR A 146 9.37 -5.19 -8.21
C THR A 146 9.39 -6.61 -7.65
N LEU A 147 8.33 -7.03 -6.96
CA LEU A 147 8.19 -8.38 -6.40
C LEU A 147 8.31 -9.45 -7.48
N LEU A 148 7.54 -9.30 -8.56
CA LEU A 148 7.57 -10.22 -9.70
C LEU A 148 8.96 -10.26 -10.35
N GLY A 149 9.63 -9.11 -10.49
CA GLY A 149 11.00 -9.03 -10.98
C GLY A 149 12.01 -9.77 -10.10
N ILE A 150 11.90 -9.63 -8.77
CA ILE A 150 12.76 -10.33 -7.79
C ILE A 150 12.49 -11.84 -7.81
N CYS A 151 11.23 -12.24 -7.83
CA CYS A 151 10.80 -13.64 -7.86
C CYS A 151 10.99 -14.30 -9.23
N LYS A 152 11.27 -13.51 -10.28
CA LYS A 152 11.38 -13.96 -11.68
C LYS A 152 10.09 -14.64 -12.18
N LEU A 153 8.95 -14.08 -11.79
CA LEU A 153 7.62 -14.54 -12.21
C LEU A 153 6.97 -13.49 -13.09
N SER A 154 6.12 -13.93 -14.02
CA SER A 154 5.22 -13.05 -14.77
C SER A 154 3.94 -12.78 -14.00
N HIS A 155 3.24 -11.70 -14.33
CA HIS A 155 1.89 -11.44 -13.80
C HIS A 155 0.95 -12.63 -14.03
N LYS A 156 1.05 -13.31 -15.18
CA LYS A 156 0.19 -14.46 -15.48
C LYS A 156 0.38 -15.62 -14.49
N GLU A 157 1.59 -15.78 -13.96
CA GLU A 157 1.92 -16.89 -13.05
C GLU A 157 1.53 -16.60 -11.60
N ALA A 158 1.76 -15.38 -11.11
CA ALA A 158 1.65 -15.08 -9.68
C ALA A 158 0.53 -14.09 -9.31
N TYR A 159 -0.07 -13.39 -10.28
CA TYR A 159 -1.03 -12.33 -9.96
C TYR A 159 -2.32 -12.87 -9.31
N TYR A 160 -2.69 -14.13 -9.57
CA TYR A 160 -3.83 -14.72 -8.89
C TYR A 160 -3.59 -14.81 -7.37
N ASP A 161 -2.43 -15.31 -6.96
CA ASP A 161 -2.07 -15.41 -5.55
C ASP A 161 -1.98 -14.03 -4.89
N ILE A 162 -1.42 -13.05 -5.61
CA ILE A 162 -1.38 -11.64 -5.19
C ILE A 162 -2.80 -11.09 -5.01
N ALA A 163 -3.70 -11.29 -5.98
CA ALA A 163 -5.06 -10.80 -5.91
C ALA A 163 -5.83 -11.42 -4.73
N ILE A 164 -5.64 -12.72 -4.45
CA ILE A 164 -6.27 -13.34 -3.28
C ILE A 164 -5.71 -12.77 -1.99
N THR A 165 -4.38 -12.73 -1.85
CA THR A 165 -3.72 -12.36 -0.59
C THR A 165 -3.74 -10.87 -0.29
N GLN A 166 -3.80 -10.01 -1.31
CA GLN A 166 -3.67 -8.57 -1.16
C GLN A 166 -4.91 -7.77 -1.57
N ILE A 167 -5.83 -8.35 -2.37
CA ILE A 167 -7.12 -7.70 -2.67
C ILE A 167 -8.24 -8.38 -1.87
N ALA A 168 -8.47 -9.67 -2.09
CA ALA A 168 -9.63 -10.37 -1.54
C ALA A 168 -9.60 -10.45 -0.01
N ILE A 169 -8.51 -10.96 0.57
CA ILE A 169 -8.37 -11.08 2.03
C ILE A 169 -8.44 -9.70 2.72
N PRO A 170 -7.71 -8.66 2.26
CA PRO A 170 -7.80 -7.35 2.90
C PRO A 170 -9.16 -6.67 2.73
N PHE A 171 -9.89 -6.89 1.62
CA PHE A 171 -11.29 -6.46 1.53
C PHE A 171 -12.14 -7.15 2.59
N ILE A 172 -12.07 -8.48 2.70
CA ILE A 172 -12.83 -9.24 3.71
C ILE A 172 -12.49 -8.74 5.13
N ALA A 173 -11.21 -8.52 5.42
CA ALA A 173 -10.77 -7.98 6.70
C ALA A 173 -11.32 -6.57 6.96
N CYS A 174 -11.37 -5.71 5.93
CA CYS A 174 -11.94 -4.37 6.04
C CYS A 174 -13.45 -4.43 6.28
N PHE A 175 -14.18 -5.31 5.58
CA PHE A 175 -15.61 -5.55 5.81
C PHE A 175 -15.88 -6.01 7.25
N ALA A 176 -15.10 -6.97 7.75
CA ALA A 176 -15.20 -7.43 9.13
C ALA A 176 -14.88 -6.30 10.14
N PHE A 177 -13.86 -5.49 9.86
CA PHE A 177 -13.49 -4.34 10.68
C PHE A 177 -14.61 -3.29 10.74
N ILE A 178 -15.26 -3.00 9.61
CA ILE A 178 -16.42 -2.09 9.58
C ILE A 178 -17.57 -2.65 10.42
N GLY A 179 -17.83 -3.96 10.35
CA GLY A 179 -18.83 -4.62 11.19
C GLY A 179 -18.55 -4.47 12.68
N LEU A 180 -17.30 -4.71 13.10
CA LEU A 180 -16.87 -4.52 14.49
C LEU A 180 -16.95 -3.05 14.94
N ALA A 181 -16.49 -2.14 14.09
CA ALA A 181 -16.54 -0.70 14.36
C ALA A 181 -17.98 -0.19 14.53
N ALA A 182 -18.93 -0.74 13.76
CA ALA A 182 -20.36 -0.45 13.88
C ALA A 182 -20.95 -0.95 15.22
N MET A 183 -20.35 -1.97 15.84
CA MET A 183 -20.68 -2.46 17.18
C MET A 183 -19.95 -1.70 18.30
N GLY A 184 -19.08 -0.75 17.96
CA GLY A 184 -18.27 0.01 18.92
C GLY A 184 -17.04 -0.74 19.46
N LEU A 185 -16.61 -1.81 18.80
CA LEU A 185 -15.46 -2.64 19.16
C LEU A 185 -14.17 -2.21 18.42
#